data_AF-A0A7S1YGR7-F1
#
_entry.id   AF-A0A7S1YGR7-F1
#
_cell.length_a   1.000
_cell.length_b   1.000
_cell.length_c   1.000
_cell.angle_alpha   90.00
_cell.angle_beta   90.00
_cell.angle_gamma   90.00
#
_symmetry.space_group_name_H-M   'P 1'
#
loop_
_entity.id
_entity.type
_entity.pdbx_description
1 polymer ?
#
loop_
_entity_poly.entity_id
_entity_poly.type
_entity_poly.pdbx_seq_one_letter_code
_entity_poly.pdbx_strand_id
1 'polypeptide(L)'
;MMSHRNGNWTNVDSNSAHRGKDIVVFAVRDVKAGEQMYLSYNECSDCENYAYTYGLPDLVKDYGFVEQYPQRWIFPGPGKPMVFDLDVKDGLDGKPELYVTWRRNSKPKKKRKEEKIEFLEVHLDRLDMIKDKVYEEAMKLRDHERSVNLEFYETMKTALKYGIADSRGEPIKQVVCMEPTCEVQ
;
A
#
# COMPACT_ATOMS: atom_id res chain seq x y z
N MET A 1 -10.28 -15.79 -13.77
CA MET A 1 -10.26 -14.91 -12.58
C MET A 1 -8.97 -14.11 -12.64
N MET A 2 -9.03 -12.80 -12.39
CA MET A 2 -7.89 -11.88 -12.50
C MET A 2 -7.53 -11.34 -11.12
N SER A 3 -6.25 -11.23 -10.83
CA SER A 3 -5.76 -10.77 -9.53
C SER A 3 -5.69 -9.24 -9.47
N HIS A 4 -5.65 -8.72 -8.25
CA HIS A 4 -5.47 -7.31 -7.98
C HIS A 4 -4.00 -6.88 -8.16
N ARG A 5 -3.74 -5.80 -8.90
CA ARG A 5 -2.49 -5.04 -8.78
C ARG A 5 -2.66 -3.63 -9.36
N ASN A 6 -2.13 -2.64 -8.67
CA ASN A 6 -2.23 -1.23 -9.05
C ASN A 6 -1.05 -0.72 -9.87
N GLY A 7 -1.18 0.50 -10.40
CA GLY A 7 -0.12 1.22 -11.09
C GLY A 7 0.28 0.61 -12.44
N ASN A 8 1.59 0.55 -12.71
CA ASN A 8 2.13 0.09 -14.00
C ASN A 8 1.89 -1.41 -14.27
N TRP A 9 1.44 -2.14 -13.25
CA TRP A 9 1.20 -3.58 -13.34
C TRP A 9 -0.20 -3.90 -13.88
N THR A 10 -1.17 -3.00 -13.71
CA THR A 10 -2.52 -3.14 -14.27
C THR A 10 -2.43 -3.29 -15.78
N ASN A 11 -3.04 -4.34 -16.32
CA ASN A 11 -2.99 -4.64 -17.76
C ASN A 11 -4.34 -5.04 -18.35
N VAL A 12 -5.36 -5.18 -17.52
CA VAL A 12 -6.75 -5.36 -17.93
C VAL A 12 -7.68 -4.43 -17.14
N ASP A 13 -8.76 -4.02 -17.78
CA ASP A 13 -9.87 -3.29 -17.16
C ASP A 13 -11.20 -3.87 -17.67
N SER A 14 -12.32 -3.44 -17.10
CA SER A 14 -13.65 -3.83 -17.56
C SER A 14 -14.51 -2.61 -17.86
N ASN A 15 -15.53 -2.82 -18.69
CA ASN A 15 -16.63 -1.87 -18.74
C ASN A 15 -17.41 -1.82 -17.41
N SER A 16 -18.31 -0.85 -17.30
CA SER A 16 -19.11 -0.62 -16.10
C SER A 16 -20.06 -1.79 -15.80
N ALA A 17 -20.02 -2.29 -14.57
CA ALA A 17 -20.91 -3.33 -14.08
C ALA A 17 -22.32 -2.79 -13.74
N HIS A 18 -22.45 -1.47 -13.58
CA HIS A 18 -23.71 -0.81 -13.22
C HIS A 18 -24.64 -0.54 -14.41
N ARG A 19 -24.19 -0.75 -15.66
CA ARG A 19 -24.93 -0.32 -16.87
C ARG A 19 -25.82 -1.39 -17.50
N GLY A 20 -26.02 -2.54 -16.84
CA GLY A 20 -26.91 -3.61 -17.32
C GLY A 20 -26.52 -4.22 -18.66
N LYS A 21 -25.25 -4.09 -19.05
CA LYS A 21 -24.64 -4.75 -20.22
C LYS A 21 -23.76 -5.88 -19.76
N ASP A 22 -23.45 -6.81 -20.66
CA ASP A 22 -22.45 -7.84 -20.40
C ASP A 22 -21.11 -7.22 -20.00
N ILE A 23 -20.44 -7.86 -19.05
CA ILE A 23 -19.11 -7.44 -18.60
C ILE A 23 -18.09 -7.80 -19.69
N VAL A 24 -17.47 -6.78 -20.25
CA VAL A 24 -16.39 -6.90 -21.22
C VAL A 24 -15.11 -6.52 -20.54
N VAL A 25 -14.21 -7.50 -20.43
CA VAL A 25 -12.84 -7.31 -19.96
C VAL A 25 -11.95 -7.09 -21.16
N PHE A 26 -11.13 -6.04 -21.13
CA PHE A 26 -10.22 -5.70 -22.22
C PHE A 26 -8.84 -5.33 -21.68
N ALA A 27 -7.82 -5.59 -22.49
CA ALA A 27 -6.46 -5.19 -22.15
C ALA A 27 -6.30 -3.67 -22.29
N VAL A 28 -5.62 -3.03 -21.33
CA VAL A 28 -5.30 -1.59 -21.36
C VAL A 28 -3.90 -1.29 -21.91
N ARG A 29 -3.10 -2.36 -22.12
CA ARG A 29 -1.79 -2.34 -22.77
C ARG A 29 -1.50 -3.72 -23.36
N ASP A 30 -0.41 -3.84 -24.11
CA ASP A 30 0.08 -5.14 -24.58
C ASP A 30 0.38 -6.05 -23.38
N VAL A 31 -0.10 -7.30 -23.47
CA VAL A 31 0.12 -8.36 -22.47
C VAL A 31 0.93 -9.47 -23.15
N LYS A 32 2.11 -9.77 -22.61
CA LYS A 32 3.00 -10.78 -23.20
C LYS A 32 2.47 -12.19 -22.92
N ALA A 33 2.80 -13.14 -23.80
CA ALA A 33 2.52 -14.55 -23.52
C ALA A 33 3.20 -14.99 -22.21
N GLY A 34 2.43 -15.59 -21.30
CA GLY A 34 2.89 -15.99 -19.97
C GLY A 34 2.81 -14.89 -18.90
N GLU A 35 2.49 -13.64 -19.27
CA GLU A 35 2.24 -12.57 -18.31
C GLU A 35 0.88 -12.76 -17.62
N GLN A 36 0.82 -12.56 -16.31
CA GLN A 36 -0.43 -12.60 -15.56
C GLN A 36 -1.29 -11.36 -15.88
N MET A 37 -2.60 -11.56 -15.98
CA MET A 37 -3.56 -10.47 -16.11
C MET A 37 -3.93 -9.88 -14.73
N TYR A 38 -3.72 -8.59 -14.56
CA TYR A 38 -4.03 -7.81 -13.35
C TYR A 38 -5.07 -6.73 -13.64
N LEU A 39 -6.15 -6.72 -12.85
CA LEU A 39 -7.05 -5.57 -12.76
C LEU A 39 -6.83 -4.82 -11.45
N SER A 40 -7.30 -3.58 -11.39
CA SER A 40 -7.37 -2.86 -10.12
C SER A 40 -8.76 -3.03 -9.47
N TYR A 41 -8.78 -3.28 -8.16
CA TYR A 41 -10.03 -3.40 -7.39
C TYR A 41 -10.50 -2.05 -6.84
N ASN A 42 -9.63 -1.04 -6.84
CA ASN A 42 -9.88 0.29 -6.29
C ASN A 42 -9.57 1.44 -7.26
N GLU A 43 -8.82 1.24 -8.35
CA GLU A 43 -8.45 2.24 -9.37
C GLU A 43 -9.06 1.98 -10.75
N CYS A 44 -10.09 1.14 -10.84
CA CYS A 44 -10.86 0.88 -12.04
C CYS A 44 -11.75 2.06 -12.48
N SER A 45 -12.23 2.01 -13.72
CA SER A 45 -13.05 3.07 -14.31
C SER A 45 -14.45 3.26 -13.69
N ASP A 46 -14.95 2.26 -12.96
CA ASP A 46 -16.32 2.21 -12.42
C ASP A 46 -16.40 1.89 -10.91
N CYS A 47 -15.31 1.95 -10.16
CA CYS A 47 -15.29 1.70 -8.70
C CYS A 47 -15.51 2.98 -7.88
N GLU A 48 -16.38 3.86 -8.37
CA GLU A 48 -16.81 5.07 -7.68
C GLU A 48 -15.62 5.91 -7.15
N ASN A 49 -15.52 6.10 -5.83
CA ASN A 49 -14.46 6.85 -5.16
C ASN A 49 -13.43 5.96 -4.46
N TYR A 50 -13.42 4.64 -4.72
CA TYR A 50 -12.55 3.70 -4.01
C TYR A 50 -11.07 4.02 -4.22
N ALA A 51 -10.71 4.64 -5.35
CA ALA A 51 -9.35 5.11 -5.58
C ALA A 51 -8.85 6.05 -4.48
N TYR A 52 -9.75 6.65 -3.69
CA TYR A 52 -9.41 7.64 -2.66
C TYR A 52 -9.86 7.26 -1.26
N THR A 53 -10.80 6.33 -1.14
CA THR A 53 -11.37 5.91 0.14
C THR A 53 -11.03 4.47 0.50
N TYR A 54 -10.32 3.76 -0.38
CA TYR A 54 -10.05 2.34 -0.25
C TYR A 54 -8.54 2.08 -0.38
N GLY A 55 -7.91 1.73 0.74
CA GLY A 55 -6.46 1.49 0.82
C GLY A 55 -6.13 0.04 1.18
N LEU A 56 -4.84 -0.21 1.42
CA LEU A 56 -4.33 -1.51 1.80
C LEU A 56 -5.03 -2.12 3.03
N PRO A 57 -5.33 -1.37 4.12
CA PRO A 57 -6.11 -1.93 5.24
C PRO A 57 -7.49 -2.46 4.82
N ASP A 58 -8.15 -1.82 3.85
CA ASP A 58 -9.44 -2.29 3.33
C ASP A 58 -9.27 -3.55 2.48
N LEU A 59 -8.20 -3.62 1.67
CA LEU A 59 -7.86 -4.83 0.90
C LEU A 59 -7.59 -6.03 1.81
N VAL A 60 -6.84 -5.85 2.90
CA VAL A 60 -6.58 -6.93 3.87
C VAL A 60 -7.89 -7.37 4.53
N LYS A 61 -8.75 -6.43 4.93
CA LYS A 61 -10.03 -6.72 5.59
C LYS A 61 -10.99 -7.48 4.68
N ASP A 62 -11.13 -7.06 3.43
CA ASP A 62 -12.16 -7.59 2.52
C ASP A 62 -11.66 -8.77 1.68
N TYR A 63 -10.36 -8.86 1.39
CA TYR A 63 -9.79 -9.88 0.50
C TYR A 63 -8.70 -10.75 1.14
N GLY A 64 -8.23 -10.43 2.35
CA GLY A 64 -7.31 -11.29 3.09
C GLY A 64 -5.91 -11.42 2.46
N PHE A 65 -5.42 -10.38 1.78
CA PHE A 65 -4.06 -10.29 1.27
C PHE A 65 -3.47 -8.89 1.46
N VAL A 66 -2.13 -8.80 1.53
CA VAL A 66 -1.40 -7.53 1.54
C VAL A 66 -1.06 -7.15 0.09
N GLU A 67 -1.40 -5.92 -0.28
CA GLU A 67 -1.17 -5.42 -1.64
C GLU A 67 0.34 -5.41 -1.97
N GLN A 68 0.70 -5.90 -3.17
CA GLN A 68 2.04 -5.69 -3.72
C GLN A 68 2.22 -4.21 -4.10
N TYR A 69 3.46 -3.72 -4.15
CA TYR A 69 3.69 -2.33 -4.58
C TYR A 69 3.12 -2.03 -5.98
N PRO A 70 2.48 -0.85 -6.17
CA PRO A 70 2.30 0.23 -5.20
C PRO A 70 1.24 -0.08 -4.13
N GLN A 71 1.51 0.30 -2.88
CA GLN A 71 0.61 0.15 -1.74
C GLN A 71 -0.05 1.48 -1.36
N ARG A 72 -1.38 1.55 -1.33
CA ARG A 72 -2.10 2.77 -0.93
C ARG A 72 -2.39 2.82 0.57
N TRP A 73 -2.00 3.92 1.21
CA TRP A 73 -2.24 4.16 2.63
C TRP A 73 -3.10 5.40 2.86
N ILE A 74 -4.11 5.25 3.72
CA ILE A 74 -5.04 6.31 4.13
C ILE A 74 -5.02 6.38 5.65
N PHE A 75 -4.49 7.48 6.19
CA PHE A 75 -4.50 7.76 7.62
C PHE A 75 -5.48 8.89 7.91
N PRO A 76 -6.52 8.69 8.75
CA PRO A 76 -7.58 9.68 8.96
C PRO A 76 -7.05 10.97 9.56
N GLY A 77 -6.17 10.86 10.57
CA GLY A 77 -5.35 11.94 11.13
C GLY A 77 -6.09 13.25 11.49
N PRO A 78 -5.34 14.25 11.99
CA PRO A 78 -5.93 15.55 12.28
C PRO A 78 -6.28 16.34 11.01
N GLY A 79 -7.57 16.67 10.86
CA GLY A 79 -8.07 17.48 9.74
C GLY A 79 -8.41 16.68 8.51
N LYS A 80 -7.66 16.89 7.42
CA LYS A 80 -7.85 16.12 6.17
C LYS A 80 -7.02 14.83 6.22
N PRO A 81 -7.55 13.69 5.75
CA PRO A 81 -6.79 12.45 5.66
C PRO A 81 -5.46 12.61 4.94
N MET A 82 -4.46 11.88 5.42
CA MET A 82 -3.16 11.69 4.78
C MET A 82 -3.28 10.49 3.85
N VAL A 83 -3.16 10.72 2.55
CA VAL A 83 -3.31 9.68 1.53
C VAL A 83 -2.06 9.66 0.68
N PHE A 84 -1.34 8.56 0.70
CA PHE A 84 -0.14 8.40 -0.11
C PHE A 84 -0.01 6.97 -0.59
N ASP A 85 0.70 6.82 -1.71
CA ASP A 85 1.14 5.51 -2.18
C ASP A 85 2.61 5.34 -1.84
N LEU A 86 2.94 4.15 -1.35
CA LEU A 86 4.29 3.67 -1.19
C LEU A 86 4.59 2.76 -2.36
N ASP A 87 5.66 3.00 -3.11
CA ASP A 87 5.97 2.24 -4.32
C ASP A 87 7.48 2.08 -4.49
N VAL A 88 7.91 1.16 -5.35
CA VAL A 88 9.31 0.82 -5.60
C VAL A 88 9.77 1.43 -6.92
N LYS A 89 10.94 2.06 -6.91
CA LYS A 89 11.66 2.54 -8.10
C LYS A 89 13.10 2.07 -8.08
N ASP A 90 13.72 2.03 -9.24
CA ASP A 90 15.16 1.83 -9.35
C ASP A 90 15.87 3.05 -8.76
N GLY A 91 16.64 2.84 -7.71
CA GLY A 91 17.54 3.81 -7.10
C GLY A 91 18.71 4.15 -8.03
N LEU A 92 19.46 5.19 -7.67
CA LEU A 92 20.59 5.68 -8.48
C LEU A 92 21.72 4.65 -8.64
N ASP A 93 21.83 3.71 -7.70
CA ASP A 93 22.78 2.59 -7.73
C ASP A 93 22.19 1.31 -8.37
N GLY A 94 20.99 1.40 -8.96
CA GLY A 94 20.27 0.28 -9.55
C GLY A 94 19.59 -0.64 -8.54
N LYS A 95 19.58 -0.29 -7.24
CA LYS A 95 18.84 -1.06 -6.22
C LYS A 95 17.43 -0.53 -6.06
N PRO A 96 16.44 -1.40 -5.79
CA PRO A 96 15.08 -0.96 -5.52
C PRO A 96 15.01 -0.09 -4.27
N GLU A 97 14.46 1.12 -4.41
CA GLU A 97 14.21 2.08 -3.35
C GLU A 97 12.70 2.37 -3.26
N LEU A 98 12.21 2.49 -2.03
CA LEU A 98 10.84 2.90 -1.78
C LEU A 98 10.72 4.43 -1.84
N TYR A 99 9.62 4.89 -2.42
CA TYR A 99 9.30 6.32 -2.48
C TYR A 99 7.83 6.57 -2.17
N VAL A 100 7.55 7.76 -1.63
CA VAL A 100 6.21 8.18 -1.23
C VAL A 100 5.62 9.12 -2.26
N THR A 101 4.42 8.80 -2.76
CA THR A 101 3.64 9.69 -3.62
C THR A 101 2.38 10.16 -2.91
N TRP A 102 2.36 11.43 -2.47
CA TRP A 102 1.20 12.01 -1.81
C TRP A 102 0.08 12.34 -2.80
N ARG A 103 -1.13 11.86 -2.52
CA ARG A 103 -2.33 12.11 -3.34
C ARG A 103 -3.06 13.38 -2.91
N ARG A 104 -3.74 14.06 -3.84
CA ARG A 104 -4.67 15.19 -3.56
C ARG A 104 -4.13 16.28 -2.62
N ASN A 105 -2.84 16.60 -2.67
CA ASN A 105 -2.21 17.57 -1.76
C ASN A 105 -2.34 17.19 -0.26
N SER A 106 -2.42 15.90 0.05
CA SER A 106 -2.60 15.36 1.40
C SER A 106 -1.33 15.42 2.27
N LYS A 107 -0.16 15.66 1.65
CA LYS A 107 1.13 15.85 2.33
C LYS A 107 0.98 16.87 3.47
N PRO A 108 1.49 16.60 4.68
CA PRO A 108 1.46 17.56 5.78
C PRO A 108 2.06 18.92 5.38
N LYS A 109 1.28 20.00 5.54
CA LYS A 109 1.64 21.39 5.19
C LYS A 109 1.70 22.28 6.43
N LYS A 110 2.45 23.39 6.34
CA LYS A 110 2.82 24.33 7.44
C LYS A 110 1.78 24.56 8.54
N LYS A 111 0.48 24.65 8.24
CA LYS A 111 -0.56 24.96 9.24
C LYS A 111 -0.83 23.81 10.24
N ARG A 112 -0.50 22.57 9.89
CA ARG A 112 -0.73 21.35 10.71
C ARG A 112 0.30 20.25 10.41
N LYS A 113 1.52 20.64 10.04
CA LYS A 113 2.52 19.65 9.60
C LYS A 113 2.94 18.77 10.78
N GLU A 114 3.20 19.40 11.91
CA GLU A 114 3.76 18.83 13.12
C GLU A 114 2.71 17.94 13.80
N GLU A 115 1.48 18.41 13.96
CA GLU A 115 0.36 17.61 14.51
C GLU A 115 0.09 16.34 13.69
N LYS A 116 0.23 16.43 12.35
CA LYS A 116 0.07 15.27 11.46
C LYS A 116 1.25 14.30 11.54
N ILE A 117 2.47 14.80 11.65
CA ILE A 117 3.66 13.97 11.82
C ILE A 117 3.60 13.27 13.19
N GLU A 118 3.28 14.00 14.25
CA GLU A 118 3.08 13.47 15.60
C GLU A 118 2.02 12.37 15.61
N PHE A 119 0.90 12.56 14.91
CA PHE A 119 -0.10 11.51 14.74
C PHE A 119 0.48 10.23 14.14
N LEU A 120 1.29 10.32 13.08
CA LEU A 120 1.93 9.15 12.47
C LEU A 120 2.96 8.51 13.41
N GLU A 121 3.74 9.32 14.14
CA GLU A 121 4.75 8.85 15.10
C GLU A 121 4.12 8.09 16.27
N VAL A 122 3.06 8.65 16.88
CA VAL A 122 2.33 7.97 17.95
C VAL A 122 1.79 6.61 17.49
N HIS A 123 1.35 6.51 16.24
CA HIS A 123 0.90 5.23 15.68
C HIS A 123 2.06 4.27 15.40
N LEU A 124 3.22 4.76 14.98
CA LEU A 124 4.41 3.93 14.79
C LEU A 124 4.90 3.39 16.15
N ASP A 125 5.02 4.26 17.15
CA ASP A 125 5.42 3.88 18.51
C ASP A 125 4.43 2.86 19.10
N ARG A 126 3.13 3.07 18.91
CA ARG A 126 2.11 2.11 19.34
C ARG A 126 2.30 0.74 18.67
N LEU A 127 2.66 0.68 17.39
CA LEU A 127 2.94 -0.59 16.71
C LEU A 127 4.18 -1.27 17.29
N ASP A 128 5.22 -0.51 17.62
CA ASP A 128 6.42 -1.06 18.27
C ASP A 128 6.12 -1.57 19.68
N MET A 129 5.29 -0.86 20.46
CA MET A 129 4.88 -1.29 21.81
C MET A 129 4.06 -2.59 21.82
N ILE A 130 3.34 -2.90 20.74
CA ILE A 130 2.53 -4.12 20.65
C ILE A 130 3.20 -5.23 19.84
N LYS A 131 4.47 -5.07 19.44
CA LYS A 131 5.19 -6.02 18.57
C LYS A 131 5.08 -7.45 19.10
N ASP A 132 5.52 -7.69 20.34
CA ASP A 132 5.57 -9.04 20.89
C ASP A 132 4.16 -9.67 20.94
N LYS A 133 3.16 -8.89 21.35
CA LYS A 133 1.76 -9.33 21.36
C LYS A 133 1.25 -9.68 19.96
N VAL A 134 1.59 -8.89 18.93
CA VAL A 134 1.19 -9.20 17.55
C VAL A 134 1.79 -10.52 17.09
N TYR A 135 3.08 -10.75 17.36
CA TYR A 135 3.76 -11.99 17.00
C TYR A 135 3.19 -13.18 17.77
N GLU A 136 2.98 -13.06 19.08
CA GLU A 136 2.37 -14.10 19.92
C GLU A 136 0.97 -14.50 19.45
N GLU A 137 0.11 -13.53 19.12
CA GLU A 137 -1.23 -13.82 18.60
C GLU A 137 -1.18 -14.42 17.19
N ALA A 138 -0.30 -13.92 16.31
CA ALA A 138 -0.15 -14.44 14.95
C ALA A 138 0.30 -15.91 14.94
N MET A 139 1.13 -16.33 15.90
CA MET A 139 1.57 -17.72 16.04
C MET A 139 0.44 -18.70 16.34
N LYS A 140 -0.71 -18.22 16.85
CA LYS A 140 -1.91 -19.05 17.09
C LYS A 140 -2.75 -19.25 15.83
N LEU A 141 -2.50 -18.50 14.77
CA LEU A 141 -3.24 -18.54 13.51
C LEU A 141 -2.67 -19.60 12.55
N ARG A 142 -3.45 -19.96 11.52
CA ARG A 142 -2.97 -20.82 10.43
C ARG A 142 -1.93 -20.08 9.58
N ASP A 143 -1.14 -20.82 8.80
CA ASP A 143 0.01 -20.27 8.08
C ASP A 143 -0.33 -19.07 7.19
N HIS A 144 -1.41 -19.14 6.41
CA HIS A 144 -1.86 -18.02 5.57
C HIS A 144 -2.25 -16.80 6.40
N GLU A 145 -3.12 -17.00 7.41
CA GLU A 145 -3.60 -15.93 8.28
C GLU A 145 -2.44 -15.28 9.06
N ARG A 146 -1.51 -16.09 9.56
CA ARG A 146 -0.27 -15.65 10.21
C ARG A 146 0.57 -14.81 9.27
N SER A 147 0.83 -15.29 8.05
CA SER A 147 1.63 -14.59 7.05
C SER A 147 1.02 -13.22 6.73
N VAL A 148 -0.28 -13.17 6.44
CA VAL A 148 -0.97 -11.92 6.10
C VAL A 148 -0.98 -10.93 7.27
N ASN A 149 -1.18 -11.39 8.51
CA ASN A 149 -1.17 -10.51 9.69
C ASN A 149 0.23 -9.93 9.94
N LEU A 150 1.28 -10.75 9.86
CA LEU A 150 2.66 -10.29 10.06
C LEU A 150 3.12 -9.37 8.92
N GLU A 151 2.79 -9.71 7.67
CA GLU A 151 3.08 -8.88 6.51
C GLU A 151 2.35 -7.52 6.59
N PHE A 152 1.08 -7.52 6.99
CA PHE A 152 0.31 -6.27 7.18
C PHE A 152 0.92 -5.40 8.29
N TYR A 153 1.33 -6.01 9.41
CA TYR A 153 1.99 -5.31 10.50
C TYR A 153 3.30 -4.64 10.04
N GLU A 154 4.19 -5.37 9.37
CA GLU A 154 5.48 -4.84 8.92
C GLU A 154 5.32 -3.78 7.80
N THR A 155 4.38 -3.98 6.87
CA THR A 155 4.07 -3.00 5.83
C THR A 155 3.45 -1.72 6.39
N MET A 156 2.59 -1.80 7.41
CA MET A 156 2.06 -0.61 8.10
C MET A 156 3.17 0.19 8.78
N LYS A 157 4.11 -0.47 9.46
CA LYS A 157 5.27 0.19 10.07
C LYS A 157 6.13 0.87 9.01
N THR A 158 6.36 0.18 7.90
CA THR A 158 7.12 0.73 6.76
C THR A 158 6.43 1.97 6.21
N ALA A 159 5.12 1.91 5.94
CA ALA A 159 4.35 3.05 5.46
C ALA A 159 4.40 4.26 6.40
N LEU A 160 4.28 4.04 7.72
CA LEU A 160 4.39 5.11 8.71
C LEU A 160 5.78 5.74 8.70
N LYS A 161 6.85 4.93 8.76
CA LYS A 161 8.25 5.42 8.71
C LYS A 161 8.51 6.29 7.49
N TYR A 162 8.11 5.81 6.32
CA TYR A 162 8.33 6.51 5.05
C TYR A 162 7.45 7.76 4.93
N GLY A 163 6.19 7.69 5.37
CA GLY A 163 5.29 8.83 5.42
C GLY A 163 5.81 9.94 6.33
N ILE A 164 6.41 9.60 7.49
CA ILE A 164 7.05 10.54 8.41
C ILE A 164 8.29 11.17 7.77
N ALA A 165 9.22 10.34 7.26
CA ALA A 165 10.48 10.80 6.66
C ALA A 165 10.21 11.77 5.49
N ASP A 166 9.34 11.39 4.54
CA ASP A 166 8.99 12.24 3.41
C ASP A 166 8.28 13.54 3.86
N SER A 167 7.46 13.48 4.90
CA SER A 167 6.81 14.67 5.49
C SER A 167 7.83 15.64 6.09
N ARG A 168 8.90 15.12 6.70
CA ARG A 168 10.01 15.91 7.23
C ARG A 168 10.93 16.44 6.14
N GLY A 169 10.96 15.80 4.97
CA GLY A 169 11.93 16.07 3.92
C GLY A 169 13.28 15.39 4.20
N GLU A 170 13.25 14.32 5.00
CA GLU A 170 14.41 13.51 5.30
C GLU A 170 14.73 12.59 4.12
N PRO A 171 16.01 12.37 3.81
CA PRO A 171 16.39 11.41 2.79
C PRO A 171 15.97 10.01 3.23
N ILE A 172 15.17 9.37 2.40
CA ILE A 172 14.73 8.00 2.58
C ILE A 172 15.87 7.09 2.12
N LYS A 173 16.55 6.42 3.06
CA LYS A 173 17.72 5.56 2.78
C LYS A 173 17.50 4.14 3.26
N GLN A 174 16.47 3.46 2.77
CA GLN A 174 16.33 2.03 3.01
C GLN A 174 16.25 1.27 1.68
N VAL A 175 17.16 0.32 1.52
CA VAL A 175 17.15 -0.66 0.43
C VAL A 175 16.02 -1.63 0.71
N VAL A 176 15.16 -1.85 -0.28
CA VAL A 176 14.08 -2.83 -0.17
C VAL A 176 14.66 -4.22 -0.39
N CYS A 177 14.55 -5.07 0.61
CA CYS A 177 14.78 -6.50 0.40
C CYS A 177 13.51 -7.07 -0.20
N MET A 178 13.51 -7.38 -1.50
CA MET A 178 12.36 -7.96 -2.19
C MET A 178 12.24 -9.48 -1.99
N GLU A 179 13.19 -10.11 -1.28
CA GLU A 179 13.21 -11.55 -1.02
C GLU A 179 13.20 -11.90 0.49
N PRO A 180 12.63 -13.05 0.90
CA PRO A 180 12.46 -13.43 2.31
C PRO A 180 13.76 -13.73 3.09
N THR A 181 14.94 -13.70 2.46
CA THR A 181 16.20 -14.23 2.99
C THR A 181 17.26 -13.19 3.35
N CYS A 182 16.95 -11.89 3.30
CA CYS A 182 17.91 -10.88 3.76
C CYS A 182 17.88 -10.75 5.29
N GLU A 183 18.82 -11.41 5.95
CA GLU A 183 19.24 -11.03 7.30
C GLU A 183 19.80 -9.60 7.26
N VAL A 184 19.19 -8.71 8.04
CA VAL A 184 19.77 -7.40 8.35
C VAL A 184 21.01 -7.66 9.22
N GLN A 185 22.20 -7.49 8.65
CA GLN A 185 23.45 -7.40 9.43
C GLN A 185 23.51 -6.08 10.20
#